data_AF-A0A1A5X1R1-F1
#
_entry.id   AF-A0A1A5X1R1-F1
#
_cell.length_a   1.000
_cell.length_b   1.000
_cell.length_c   1.000
_cell.angle_alpha   90.00
_cell.angle_beta   90.00
_cell.angle_gamma   90.00
#
_symmetry.space_group_name_H-M   'P 1'
#
loop_
_entity.id
_entity.type
_entity.pdbx_description
1 polymer ?
#
loop_
_entity_poly.entity_id
_entity_poly.type
_entity_poly.pdbx_seq_one_letter_code
_entity_poly.pdbx_strand_id
1 'polypeptide(L)'
;MTQALSLDPRKTALVMIDLQHGIVSRAVAPHSGAQVVEKAKVLADALRAQGGTVVWVHVLLNELLALPADNSMHKPGTPPAPAIASELVPEIGQQDGDVVIAKRQWGAFHGTNLEQQLRRRGIDTIVLGGIATNFGVESTARAAFDQGFKLVFVEDATSGLNEEMHRFSFEKLFGFMGHVRTTQETIAAMTGA
;
A
#
# COMPACT_ATOMS: atom_id res chain seq x y z
N MET A 1 1.41 26.42 13.73
CA MET A 1 2.03 26.24 12.40
C MET A 1 2.32 24.77 12.25
N THR A 2 1.68 24.08 11.30
CA THR A 2 1.97 22.68 11.00
C THR A 2 3.39 22.61 10.47
N GLN A 3 4.27 21.85 11.14
CA GLN A 3 5.63 21.63 10.66
C GLN A 3 5.58 21.04 9.25
N ALA A 4 6.39 21.56 8.33
CA ALA A 4 6.51 21.00 7.00
C ALA A 4 7.03 19.55 7.09
N LEU A 5 6.42 18.63 6.35
CA LEU A 5 6.84 17.23 6.30
C LEU A 5 8.22 17.15 5.64
N SER A 6 9.14 16.42 6.27
CA SER A 6 10.46 16.09 5.72
C SER A 6 10.70 14.59 5.89
N LEU A 7 11.15 13.95 4.81
CA LEU A 7 11.40 12.51 4.72
C LEU A 7 12.87 12.29 4.38
N ASP A 8 13.57 11.49 5.19
CA ASP A 8 14.89 10.94 4.84
C ASP A 8 14.66 9.68 3.99
N PRO A 9 14.98 9.71 2.68
CA PRO A 9 14.70 8.59 1.78
C PRO A 9 15.32 7.28 2.27
N ARG A 10 16.51 7.31 2.89
CA ARG A 10 17.24 6.11 3.35
C ARG A 10 16.58 5.42 4.54
N LYS A 11 15.71 6.12 5.26
CA LYS A 11 14.91 5.58 6.38
C LYS A 11 13.44 5.42 6.02
N THR A 12 13.10 5.64 4.76
CA THR A 12 11.73 5.62 4.25
C THR A 12 11.53 4.42 3.32
N ALA A 13 10.42 3.71 3.52
CA ALA A 13 9.95 2.73 2.57
C ALA A 13 8.63 3.17 1.93
N LEU A 14 8.52 3.03 0.61
CA LEU A 14 7.23 3.03 -0.08
C LEU A 14 6.65 1.62 0.02
N VAL A 15 5.45 1.49 0.59
CA VAL A 15 4.73 0.21 0.68
C VAL A 15 3.44 0.34 -0.11
N MET A 16 3.34 -0.36 -1.24
CA MET A 16 2.17 -0.32 -2.12
C MET A 16 1.41 -1.63 -2.04
N ILE A 17 0.13 -1.55 -1.68
CA ILE A 17 -0.73 -2.70 -1.41
C ILE A 17 -1.50 -3.13 -2.66
N ASP A 18 -1.35 -4.41 -3.00
CA ASP A 18 -2.14 -5.22 -3.94
C ASP A 18 -2.31 -4.59 -5.35
N LEU A 19 -1.23 -4.04 -5.92
CA LEU A 19 -1.18 -3.60 -7.32
C LEU A 19 -0.95 -4.77 -8.29
N GLN A 20 -1.86 -5.74 -8.23
CA GLN A 20 -1.84 -7.00 -8.98
C GLN A 20 -3.03 -7.11 -9.93
N HIS A 21 -2.93 -7.95 -10.97
CA HIS A 21 -3.92 -8.04 -12.05
C HIS A 21 -5.36 -8.21 -11.54
N GLY A 22 -5.58 -9.07 -10.55
CA GLY A 22 -6.92 -9.36 -10.01
C GLY A 22 -7.53 -8.25 -9.15
N ILE A 23 -6.75 -7.23 -8.79
CA ILE A 23 -7.20 -6.11 -7.95
C ILE A 23 -7.28 -4.81 -8.75
N VAL A 24 -6.27 -4.49 -9.56
CA VAL A 24 -6.26 -3.25 -10.36
C VAL A 24 -7.37 -3.19 -11.41
N SER A 25 -7.87 -4.35 -11.84
CA SER A 25 -8.97 -4.48 -12.81
C SER A 25 -10.37 -4.34 -12.19
N ARG A 26 -10.47 -4.24 -10.86
CA ARG A 26 -11.77 -4.12 -10.17
C ARG A 26 -12.33 -2.71 -10.31
N ALA A 27 -13.64 -2.59 -10.18
CA ALA A 27 -14.29 -1.30 -9.98
C ALA A 27 -13.90 -0.76 -8.60
N VAL A 28 -13.11 0.31 -8.59
CA VAL A 28 -12.58 0.99 -7.40
C VAL A 28 -12.78 2.49 -7.54
N ALA A 29 -12.79 3.20 -6.42
CA ALA A 29 -13.00 4.66 -6.38
C ALA A 29 -12.26 5.28 -5.18
N PRO A 30 -11.84 6.56 -5.27
CA PRO A 30 -12.14 7.53 -6.34
C PRO A 30 -11.23 7.42 -7.57
N HIS A 31 -10.08 6.77 -7.44
CA HIS A 31 -9.12 6.62 -8.53
C HIS A 31 -9.22 5.23 -9.15
N SER A 32 -9.12 5.15 -10.48
CA SER A 32 -9.04 3.85 -11.17
C SER A 32 -7.77 3.11 -10.79
N GLY A 33 -7.76 1.78 -10.93
CA GLY A 33 -6.57 0.97 -10.65
C GLY A 33 -5.36 1.40 -11.50
N ALA A 34 -5.57 1.79 -12.76
CA ALA A 34 -4.52 2.30 -13.64
C ALA A 34 -3.90 3.60 -13.13
N GLN A 35 -4.72 4.56 -12.66
CA GLN A 35 -4.23 5.80 -12.06
C GLN A 35 -3.40 5.54 -10.79
N VAL A 36 -3.88 4.62 -9.94
CA VAL A 36 -3.12 4.23 -8.74
C VAL A 36 -1.77 3.62 -9.10
N VAL A 37 -1.72 2.73 -10.11
CA VAL A 37 -0.47 2.13 -10.60
C VAL A 37 0.49 3.18 -11.16
N GLU A 38 -0.01 4.15 -11.93
CA GLU A 38 0.80 5.25 -12.46
C GLU A 38 1.45 6.06 -11.33
N LYS A 39 0.67 6.47 -10.33
CA LYS A 39 1.18 7.22 -9.16
C LYS A 39 2.16 6.39 -8.34
N ALA A 40 1.86 5.11 -8.14
CA ALA A 40 2.75 4.17 -7.44
C ALA A 40 4.12 4.09 -8.11
N LYS A 41 4.15 3.99 -9.44
CA LYS A 41 5.38 3.98 -10.22
C LYS A 41 6.17 5.27 -10.07
N VAL A 42 5.51 6.42 -10.16
CA VAL A 42 6.15 7.74 -9.99
C VAL A 42 6.78 7.88 -8.59
N LEU A 43 6.08 7.47 -7.54
CA LEU A 43 6.61 7.45 -6.17
C LEU A 43 7.80 6.49 -6.04
N ALA A 44 7.69 5.30 -6.61
CA ALA A 44 8.75 4.30 -6.56
C ALA A 44 10.02 4.78 -7.26
N ASP A 45 9.89 5.36 -8.45
CA ASP A 45 11.02 5.94 -9.20
C ASP A 45 11.68 7.09 -8.42
N ALA A 46 10.89 8.00 -7.86
CA ALA A 46 11.41 9.12 -7.08
C ALA A 46 12.12 8.67 -5.79
N LEU A 47 11.56 7.69 -5.07
CA LEU A 47 12.16 7.19 -3.83
C LEU A 47 13.43 6.38 -4.12
N ARG A 48 13.42 5.52 -5.15
CA ARG A 48 14.60 4.76 -5.59
C ARG A 48 15.76 5.67 -5.98
N ALA A 49 15.48 6.75 -6.70
CA ALA A 49 16.50 7.72 -7.12
C ALA A 49 17.25 8.37 -5.94
N GLN A 50 16.66 8.35 -4.74
CA GLN A 50 17.25 8.89 -3.51
C GLN A 50 17.71 7.80 -2.53
N GLY A 51 17.76 6.53 -2.96
CA GLY A 51 18.25 5.41 -2.16
C GLY A 51 17.26 4.88 -1.12
N GLY A 52 15.97 5.20 -1.26
CA GLY A 52 14.93 4.62 -0.41
C GLY A 52 14.49 3.22 -0.84
N THR A 53 13.70 2.56 0.01
CA THR A 53 13.24 1.18 -0.21
C THR A 53 11.86 1.16 -0.83
N VAL A 54 11.65 0.38 -1.88
CA VAL A 54 10.31 0.12 -2.44
C VAL A 54 9.87 -1.29 -2.08
N VAL A 55 8.64 -1.41 -1.60
CA VAL A 55 8.01 -2.65 -1.18
C VAL A 55 6.68 -2.81 -1.90
N TRP A 56 6.58 -3.86 -2.72
CA TRP A 56 5.37 -4.28 -3.39
C TRP A 56 4.72 -5.40 -2.59
N VAL A 57 3.51 -5.15 -2.08
CA VAL A 57 2.73 -6.17 -1.40
C VAL A 57 1.67 -6.69 -2.35
N HIS A 58 1.49 -7.99 -2.39
CA HIS A 58 0.44 -8.63 -3.17
C HIS A 58 -0.22 -9.75 -2.37
N VAL A 59 -1.50 -9.99 -2.62
CA VAL A 59 -2.30 -11.01 -1.97
C VAL A 59 -2.44 -12.23 -2.86
N LEU A 60 -2.17 -13.41 -2.30
CA LEU A 60 -2.42 -14.68 -2.97
C LEU A 60 -3.93 -14.97 -2.90
N LEU A 61 -4.66 -14.62 -3.96
CA LEU A 61 -6.13 -14.59 -3.94
C LEU A 61 -6.76 -15.95 -3.60
N ASN A 62 -6.17 -17.04 -4.07
CA ASN A 62 -6.65 -18.40 -3.79
C ASN A 62 -6.22 -18.93 -2.40
N GLU A 63 -5.37 -18.20 -1.68
CA GLU A 63 -4.90 -18.52 -0.33
C GLU A 63 -5.34 -17.46 0.70
N LEU A 64 -6.17 -16.50 0.28
CA LEU A 64 -6.68 -15.46 1.16
C LEU A 64 -7.52 -16.10 2.27
N LEU A 65 -7.30 -15.68 3.51
CA LEU A 65 -8.05 -16.14 4.66
C LEU A 65 -9.56 -16.03 4.42
N ALA A 66 -10.24 -17.17 4.52
CA ALA A 66 -11.69 -17.29 4.42
C ALA A 66 -12.23 -17.88 5.73
N LEU A 67 -12.75 -17.01 6.59
CA LEU A 67 -13.45 -17.40 7.82
C LEU A 67 -14.96 -17.15 7.67
N PRO A 68 -15.81 -17.84 8.47
CA PRO A 68 -17.24 -17.54 8.49
C PRO A 68 -17.50 -16.06 8.80
N ALA A 69 -18.33 -15.42 7.97
CA ALA A 69 -18.74 -14.03 8.11
C ALA A 69 -20.13 -13.83 7.48
N ASP A 70 -20.91 -12.89 8.02
CA ASP A 70 -22.24 -12.56 7.49
C ASP A 70 -22.17 -12.12 6.02
N ASN A 71 -21.10 -11.41 5.67
CA ASN A 71 -20.83 -10.93 4.32
C ASN A 71 -19.45 -11.41 3.86
N SER A 72 -19.36 -12.69 3.48
CA SER A 72 -18.12 -13.28 2.96
C SER A 72 -17.71 -12.64 1.62
N MET A 73 -16.42 -12.26 1.51
CA MET A 73 -15.83 -11.91 0.21
C MET A 73 -15.63 -13.13 -0.69
N HIS A 74 -15.53 -14.33 -0.11
CA HIS A 74 -15.50 -15.59 -0.84
C HIS A 74 -16.92 -16.08 -1.04
N LYS A 75 -17.47 -15.89 -2.24
CA LYS A 75 -18.81 -16.37 -2.60
C LYS A 75 -18.75 -17.85 -2.98
N PRO A 76 -19.57 -18.73 -2.36
CA PRO A 76 -19.63 -20.14 -2.72
C PRO A 76 -19.85 -20.34 -4.22
N GLY A 77 -19.15 -21.30 -4.83
CA GLY A 77 -19.23 -21.60 -6.26
C GLY A 77 -18.44 -20.65 -7.17
N THR A 78 -17.76 -19.63 -6.63
CA THR A 78 -16.81 -18.83 -7.40
C THR A 78 -15.59 -19.70 -7.77
N PRO A 79 -15.22 -19.81 -9.05
CA PRO A 79 -14.03 -20.58 -9.42
C PRO A 79 -12.77 -19.92 -8.86
N PRO A 80 -11.69 -20.69 -8.63
CA PRO A 80 -10.39 -20.11 -8.26
C PRO A 80 -9.96 -19.05 -9.27
N ALA A 81 -9.34 -17.99 -8.76
CA ALA A 81 -8.75 -16.97 -9.62
C ALA A 81 -7.62 -17.58 -10.46
N PRO A 82 -7.45 -17.17 -11.72
CA PRO A 82 -6.26 -17.52 -12.51
C PRO A 82 -4.97 -17.14 -11.76
N ALA A 83 -3.88 -17.89 -11.96
CA ALA A 83 -2.61 -17.65 -11.26
C ALA A 83 -2.13 -16.18 -11.42
N ILE A 84 -2.20 -15.66 -12.65
CA ILE A 84 -1.85 -14.28 -12.99
C ILE A 84 -2.62 -13.22 -12.18
N ALA A 85 -3.80 -13.54 -11.65
CA ALA A 85 -4.58 -12.59 -10.85
C ALA A 85 -3.87 -12.20 -9.54
N SER A 86 -2.95 -13.04 -9.05
CA SER A 86 -2.10 -12.74 -7.90
C SER A 86 -0.73 -12.16 -8.28
N GLU A 87 -0.42 -12.04 -9.56
CA GLU A 87 0.84 -11.46 -10.04
C GLU A 87 0.73 -9.92 -10.07
N LEU A 88 1.79 -9.26 -9.62
CA LEU A 88 1.95 -7.81 -9.73
C LEU A 88 1.88 -7.38 -11.19
N VAL A 89 1.24 -6.25 -11.47
CA VAL A 89 1.13 -5.77 -12.86
C VAL A 89 2.46 -5.16 -13.32
N PRO A 90 2.91 -5.44 -14.56
CA PRO A 90 4.22 -4.99 -15.04
C PRO A 90 4.36 -3.46 -15.07
N GLU A 91 3.24 -2.72 -15.16
CA GLU A 91 3.17 -1.27 -15.23
C GLU A 91 3.67 -0.57 -13.95
N ILE A 92 3.73 -1.26 -12.80
CA ILE A 92 4.37 -0.71 -11.59
C ILE A 92 5.88 -0.49 -11.78
N GLY A 93 6.48 -1.14 -12.79
CA GLY A 93 7.90 -1.01 -13.10
C GLY A 93 8.80 -1.54 -11.98
N GLN A 94 8.48 -2.72 -11.44
CA GLN A 94 9.28 -3.41 -10.43
C GLN A 94 10.74 -3.54 -10.89
N GLN A 95 11.69 -3.31 -9.97
CA GLN A 95 13.12 -3.50 -10.19
C GLN A 95 13.69 -4.60 -9.29
N ASP A 96 14.85 -5.17 -9.64
CA ASP A 96 15.50 -6.27 -8.91
C ASP A 96 15.83 -5.95 -7.44
N GLY A 97 15.98 -4.66 -7.10
CA GLY A 97 16.23 -4.19 -5.74
C GLY A 97 14.98 -4.04 -4.87
N ASP A 98 13.79 -4.12 -5.46
CA ASP A 98 12.53 -3.94 -4.75
C ASP A 98 12.20 -5.17 -3.88
N VAL A 99 11.54 -4.94 -2.75
CA VAL A 99 11.07 -6.03 -1.89
C VAL A 99 9.67 -6.45 -2.32
N VAL A 100 9.43 -7.74 -2.49
CA VAL A 100 8.09 -8.29 -2.76
C VAL A 100 7.60 -9.08 -1.56
N ILE A 101 6.37 -8.79 -1.13
CA ILE A 101 5.72 -9.44 0.01
C ILE A 101 4.42 -10.09 -0.44
N ALA A 102 4.35 -11.42 -0.36
CA ALA A 102 3.12 -12.17 -0.55
C ALA A 102 2.35 -12.28 0.78
N LYS A 103 1.08 -11.89 0.81
CA LYS A 103 0.21 -12.02 1.99
C LYS A 103 -0.99 -12.94 1.73
N ARG A 104 -1.53 -13.48 2.83
CA ARG A 104 -2.75 -14.30 2.90
C ARG A 104 -3.84 -13.67 3.76
N GLN A 105 -3.61 -12.44 4.19
CA GLN A 105 -4.47 -11.66 5.09
C GLN A 105 -4.79 -10.31 4.44
N TRP A 106 -5.62 -9.50 5.09
CA TRP A 106 -5.84 -8.12 4.65
C TRP A 106 -4.58 -7.28 4.85
N GLY A 107 -4.09 -7.17 6.08
CA GLY A 107 -2.90 -6.42 6.42
C GLY A 107 -1.61 -7.13 5.98
N ALA A 108 -0.59 -6.34 5.66
CA ALA A 108 0.68 -6.83 5.13
C ALA A 108 1.66 -7.33 6.20
N PHE A 109 1.42 -7.07 7.49
CA PHE A 109 2.33 -7.46 8.59
C PHE A 109 2.11 -8.89 9.09
N HIS A 110 0.85 -9.32 9.21
CA HIS A 110 0.55 -10.61 9.83
C HIS A 110 0.89 -11.76 8.90
N GLY A 111 1.71 -12.70 9.40
CA GLY A 111 2.09 -13.90 8.64
C GLY A 111 3.00 -13.64 7.43
N THR A 112 3.69 -12.48 7.41
CA THR A 112 4.69 -12.14 6.40
C THR A 112 6.03 -11.77 7.07
N ASN A 113 7.05 -11.48 6.27
CA ASN A 113 8.33 -10.94 6.75
C ASN A 113 8.46 -9.41 6.55
N LEU A 114 7.36 -8.67 6.35
CA LEU A 114 7.40 -7.23 6.09
C LEU A 114 8.15 -6.45 7.19
N GLU A 115 7.78 -6.64 8.45
CA GLU A 115 8.44 -5.94 9.56
C GLU A 115 9.95 -6.24 9.57
N GLN A 116 10.32 -7.50 9.44
CA GLN A 116 11.72 -7.91 9.42
C GLN A 116 12.51 -7.21 8.30
N GLN A 117 11.93 -7.12 7.10
CA GLN A 117 12.54 -6.43 5.96
C GLN A 117 12.74 -4.93 6.26
N LEU A 118 11.71 -4.26 6.80
CA LEU A 118 11.78 -2.84 7.14
C LEU A 118 12.83 -2.57 8.23
N ARG A 119 12.79 -3.33 9.33
CA ARG A 119 13.70 -3.14 10.48
C ARG A 119 15.16 -3.41 10.12
N ARG A 120 15.45 -4.47 9.36
CA ARG A 120 16.83 -4.79 8.92
C ARG A 120 17.44 -3.71 8.03
N ARG A 121 16.60 -2.91 7.37
CA ARG A 121 17.01 -1.79 6.51
C ARG A 121 17.04 -0.45 7.24
N GLY A 122 16.77 -0.43 8.55
CA GLY A 122 16.73 0.80 9.34
C GLY A 122 15.57 1.73 8.99
N ILE A 123 14.50 1.19 8.39
CA ILE A 123 13.30 1.96 8.04
C ILE A 123 12.52 2.29 9.31
N ASP A 124 12.17 3.57 9.46
CA ASP A 124 11.31 4.08 10.51
C ASP A 124 10.05 4.78 9.98
N THR A 125 10.02 5.05 8.67
CA THR A 125 8.94 5.79 7.99
C THR A 125 8.38 4.98 6.84
N ILE A 126 7.05 4.87 6.76
CA ILE A 126 6.33 4.20 5.68
C ILE A 126 5.48 5.23 4.94
N VAL A 127 5.73 5.34 3.63
CA VAL A 127 4.81 5.95 2.67
C VAL A 127 3.89 4.84 2.17
N LEU A 128 2.60 4.92 2.46
CA LEU A 128 1.63 3.86 2.23
C LEU A 128 0.59 4.27 1.19
N GLY A 129 0.30 3.36 0.26
CA GLY A 129 -0.81 3.48 -0.69
C GLY A 129 -1.24 2.14 -1.26
N GLY A 130 -2.06 2.15 -2.32
CA GLY A 130 -2.53 0.96 -3.02
C GLY A 130 -4.03 0.70 -2.88
N ILE A 131 -4.43 -0.57 -3.00
CA ILE A 131 -5.85 -0.97 -3.09
C ILE A 131 -6.10 -2.20 -2.19
N ALA A 132 -7.19 -2.28 -1.43
CA ALA A 132 -8.21 -1.27 -1.19
C ALA A 132 -7.91 -0.43 0.07
N THR A 133 -8.25 0.86 0.03
CA THR A 133 -8.07 1.83 1.12
C THR A 133 -8.53 1.30 2.48
N ASN A 134 -9.79 0.89 2.57
CA ASN A 134 -10.44 0.50 3.83
C ASN A 134 -10.29 -1.00 4.16
N PHE A 135 -9.44 -1.72 3.43
CA PHE A 135 -9.12 -3.13 3.69
C PHE A 135 -7.61 -3.31 3.89
N GLY A 136 -6.89 -3.68 2.83
CA GLY A 136 -5.46 -4.02 2.94
C GLY A 136 -4.61 -2.83 3.37
N VAL A 137 -4.92 -1.63 2.85
CA VAL A 137 -4.18 -0.41 3.18
C VAL A 137 -4.43 -0.02 4.64
N GLU A 138 -5.68 0.16 5.07
CA GLU A 138 -5.99 0.52 6.46
C GLU A 138 -5.57 -0.54 7.48
N SER A 139 -5.73 -1.84 7.17
CA SER A 139 -5.26 -2.91 8.05
C SER A 139 -3.74 -2.88 8.22
N THR A 140 -3.00 -2.60 7.15
CA THR A 140 -1.55 -2.41 7.20
C THR A 140 -1.18 -1.14 7.98
N ALA A 141 -1.92 -0.05 7.79
CA ALA A 141 -1.72 1.22 8.47
C ALA A 141 -1.80 1.07 10.00
N ARG A 142 -2.87 0.44 10.49
CA ARG A 142 -3.10 0.23 11.93
C ARG A 142 -1.98 -0.61 12.54
N ALA A 143 -1.61 -1.71 11.90
CA ALA A 143 -0.50 -2.55 12.37
C ALA A 143 0.85 -1.80 12.36
N ALA A 144 1.11 -0.98 11.34
CA ALA A 144 2.32 -0.18 11.28
C ALA A 144 2.38 0.88 12.39
N PHE A 145 1.24 1.52 12.67
CA PHE A 145 1.10 2.49 13.75
C PHE A 145 1.35 1.83 15.11
N ASP A 146 0.74 0.67 15.37
CA ASP A 146 0.94 -0.09 16.62
C ASP A 146 2.41 -0.53 16.81
N GLN A 147 3.15 -0.72 15.70
CA GLN A 147 4.59 -1.00 15.70
C GLN A 147 5.47 0.25 15.75
N GLY A 148 4.90 1.45 15.81
CA GLY A 148 5.63 2.71 15.95
C GLY A 148 6.32 3.22 14.69
N PHE A 149 5.86 2.82 13.50
CA PHE A 149 6.32 3.45 12.25
C PHE A 149 5.67 4.83 12.07
N LYS A 150 6.44 5.79 11.55
CA LYS A 150 5.89 7.07 11.08
C LYS A 150 5.17 6.83 9.75
N LEU A 151 3.97 7.36 9.59
CA LEU A 151 3.15 7.08 8.41
C LEU A 151 2.90 8.32 7.56
N VAL A 152 3.02 8.15 6.25
CA VAL A 152 2.52 9.07 5.23
C VAL A 152 1.57 8.30 4.32
N PHE A 153 0.34 8.76 4.20
CA PHE A 153 -0.68 8.14 3.36
C PHE A 153 -0.81 8.94 2.07
N VAL A 154 -0.68 8.28 0.92
CA VAL A 154 -0.72 8.96 -0.38
C VAL A 154 -2.09 8.79 -1.01
N GLU A 155 -2.94 9.80 -0.86
CA GLU A 155 -4.38 9.71 -1.20
C GLU A 155 -4.59 9.44 -2.69
N ASP A 156 -3.94 10.22 -3.56
CA ASP A 156 -4.06 10.07 -5.02
C ASP A 156 -3.38 8.80 -5.57
N ALA A 157 -2.62 8.08 -4.73
CA ALA A 157 -2.05 6.77 -5.02
C ALA A 157 -2.75 5.63 -4.25
N THR A 158 -4.01 5.84 -3.84
CA THR A 158 -4.79 4.86 -3.09
C THR A 158 -6.23 4.83 -3.59
N SER A 159 -6.87 3.66 -3.63
CA SER A 159 -8.29 3.57 -4.00
C SER A 159 -9.03 2.52 -3.18
N GLY A 160 -10.31 2.76 -2.90
CA GLY A 160 -11.18 1.89 -2.11
C GLY A 160 -12.16 1.10 -2.96
N LEU A 161 -12.97 0.24 -2.33
CA LEU A 161 -14.07 -0.43 -3.02
C LEU A 161 -15.16 0.56 -3.50
N ASN A 162 -15.29 1.68 -2.80
CA ASN A 162 -16.12 2.81 -3.18
C ASN A 162 -15.55 4.11 -2.57
N GLU A 163 -16.04 5.24 -3.07
CA GLU A 163 -15.59 6.57 -2.67
C GLU A 163 -15.91 6.89 -1.20
N GLU A 164 -17.07 6.46 -0.68
CA GLU A 164 -17.47 6.74 0.70
C GLU A 164 -16.50 6.12 1.70
N MET A 165 -16.17 4.85 1.52
CA MET A 165 -15.23 4.12 2.39
C MET A 165 -13.81 4.67 2.28
N HIS A 166 -13.38 5.03 1.07
CA HIS A 166 -12.10 5.68 0.84
C HIS A 166 -12.02 7.02 1.60
N ARG A 167 -13.01 7.89 1.38
CA ARG A 167 -13.11 9.21 2.01
C ARG A 167 -13.12 9.11 3.53
N PHE A 168 -13.90 8.19 4.09
CA PHE A 168 -13.93 7.97 5.54
C PHE A 168 -12.54 7.66 6.10
N SER A 169 -11.79 6.77 5.46
CA SER A 169 -10.45 6.38 5.89
C SER A 169 -9.49 7.58 5.89
N PHE A 170 -9.47 8.35 4.81
CA PHE A 170 -8.57 9.50 4.67
C PHE A 170 -8.96 10.71 5.54
N GLU A 171 -10.25 11.06 5.58
CA GLU A 171 -10.72 12.25 6.29
C GLU A 171 -10.89 12.04 7.80
N LYS A 172 -11.19 10.81 8.25
CA LYS A 172 -11.58 10.54 9.64
C LYS A 172 -10.60 9.68 10.41
N LEU A 173 -9.71 8.94 9.76
CA LEU A 173 -8.83 7.98 10.43
C LEU A 173 -7.35 8.25 10.21
N PHE A 174 -6.89 8.32 8.97
CA PHE A 174 -5.46 8.35 8.65
C PHE A 174 -4.72 9.55 9.24
N GLY A 175 -5.38 10.71 9.36
CA GLY A 175 -4.80 11.89 10.02
C GLY A 175 -4.44 11.70 11.51
N PHE A 176 -5.02 10.71 12.20
CA PHE A 176 -4.64 10.37 13.57
C PHE A 176 -3.40 9.47 13.66
N MET A 177 -3.08 8.75 12.59
CA MET A 177 -1.95 7.81 12.55
C MET A 177 -0.73 8.38 11.81
N GLY A 178 -0.90 9.45 11.05
CA GLY A 178 0.18 10.02 10.24
C GLY A 178 -0.25 11.20 9.39
N HIS A 179 0.48 11.44 8.31
CA HIS A 179 0.25 12.57 7.41
C HIS A 179 -0.42 12.11 6.11
N VAL A 180 -1.57 12.70 5.78
CA VAL A 180 -2.19 12.53 4.46
C VAL A 180 -1.56 13.51 3.47
N ARG A 181 -1.07 13.02 2.34
CA ARG A 181 -0.41 13.80 1.30
C ARG A 181 -0.84 13.33 -0.09
N THR A 182 -0.63 14.18 -1.07
CA THR A 182 -0.61 13.78 -2.49
C THR A 182 0.74 13.19 -2.86
N THR A 183 0.81 12.55 -4.02
CA THR A 183 2.04 12.03 -4.62
C THR A 183 3.07 13.15 -4.77
N GLN A 184 2.65 14.31 -5.26
CA GLN A 184 3.53 15.45 -5.47
C GLN A 184 4.09 16.02 -4.16
N GLU A 185 3.23 16.18 -3.14
CA GLU A 185 3.69 16.65 -1.82
C GLU A 185 4.64 15.65 -1.16
N THR A 186 4.38 14.35 -1.33
CA THR A 186 5.25 13.29 -0.79
C THR A 186 6.63 13.33 -1.43
N ILE A 187 6.71 13.48 -2.75
CA ILE A 187 7.99 13.62 -3.47
C ILE A 187 8.71 14.89 -3.07
N ALA A 188 7.99 16.02 -2.96
CA ALA A 188 8.57 17.29 -2.53
C ALA A 188 9.12 17.25 -1.10
N ALA A 189 8.55 16.41 -0.23
CA ALA A 189 9.00 16.20 1.14
C ALA A 189 10.25 15.31 1.25
N MET A 190 10.64 14.59 0.18
CA MET A 190 11.87 13.81 0.15
C MET A 190 13.06 14.77 0.05
N THR A 191 13.64 15.08 1.21
CA THR A 191 14.83 15.92 1.28
C THR A 191 16.05 15.02 1.27
N GLY A 192 16.71 14.92 0.12
CA GLY A 192 18.05 14.35 0.03
C GLY A 192 19.01 15.13 0.94
N ALA A 193 19.87 14.40 1.66
CA ALA A 193 21.03 15.00 2.34
C ALA A 193 22.09 15.41 1.31
#